data_AF-A0A1F5YZ50-F1
#
_entry.id   AF-A0A1F5YZ50-F1
#
_cell.length_a   1.000
_cell.length_b   1.000
_cell.length_c   1.000
_cell.angle_alpha   90.00
_cell.angle_beta   90.00
_cell.angle_gamma   90.00
#
_symmetry.space_group_name_H-M   'P 1'
#
loop_
_entity.id
_entity.type
_entity.pdbx_description
1 polymer ?
#
loop_
_entity_poly.entity_id
_entity_poly.type
_entity_poly.pdbx_seq_one_letter_code
_entity_poly.pdbx_strand_id
1 'polypeptide(L)'
;MTHIDGKAKGQFVEGLELAEDLLLSRTALLYPAGTMLSRSHLEKLIKMREANRRLDFEFLLIWNDPLVRECRLELEFMVREILRKRLKDKFCQSFLAPVEEHLGPVLERLLDDDKLILTLYDKLYSNFGGSTGISPFLEHAGEVLLFSLGIALTQSYGTIIRDNPSRLTDIAAVALLHNLGALGRLEQIIRSPEEERQKVYWEACREGYELWGNLEAGGRIGQSIVHLAGYSQGERGFLGRKEWPAVLANIVLVALSYLQKERGLFGEPQPVRLIIDQLNARVLENYLNETAVRSLTTGLKFRDIFAFYQEMDSLIRECPYKSAITYPMTGFKSPTIFICRHTVRECPYLDGSRSSVNLVRPQGDLEPGRYHRCNLLTPQLHIFYEKYYEEIKDSNPPD
;
A
#
# COMPACT_ATOMS: atom_id res chain seq x y z
N MET A 1 7.98 11.63 21.10
CA MET A 1 7.75 12.37 22.36
C MET A 1 6.40 13.02 22.21
N THR A 2 5.46 12.79 23.14
CA THR A 2 4.04 12.82 22.74
C THR A 2 3.16 13.57 23.73
N HIS A 3 2.50 14.63 23.26
CA HIS A 3 1.51 15.37 24.04
C HIS A 3 0.20 14.58 24.17
N ILE A 4 -0.41 14.69 25.35
CA ILE A 4 -1.79 14.32 25.61
C ILE A 4 -2.63 15.58 25.81
N ASP A 5 -3.51 15.86 24.85
CA ASP A 5 -4.58 16.82 25.03
C ASP A 5 -5.93 16.12 25.22
N GLY A 6 -6.86 16.78 25.91
CA GLY A 6 -8.23 16.28 26.14
C GLY A 6 -9.08 16.15 24.85
N LYS A 7 -8.53 16.56 23.69
CA LYS A 7 -9.10 16.32 22.36
C LYS A 7 -8.23 15.43 21.46
N ALA A 8 -7.10 14.94 21.96
CA ALA A 8 -6.23 14.02 21.24
C ALA A 8 -6.52 12.56 21.63
N LYS A 9 -6.86 11.73 20.63
CA LYS A 9 -6.78 10.26 20.71
C LYS A 9 -5.99 9.61 19.57
N GLY A 10 -5.62 10.37 18.54
CA GLY A 10 -4.77 9.90 17.44
C GLY A 10 -3.29 9.93 17.83
N GLN A 11 -2.55 8.91 17.40
CA GLN A 11 -1.09 8.78 17.46
C GLN A 11 -0.43 9.07 18.82
N PHE A 12 -0.50 8.09 19.73
CA PHE A 12 0.54 7.96 20.76
C PHE A 12 1.73 7.18 20.17
N VAL A 13 2.82 7.89 19.83
CA VAL A 13 4.02 7.27 19.25
C VAL A 13 4.79 6.53 20.35
N GLU A 14 4.81 5.19 20.31
CA GLU A 14 5.43 4.30 21.31
C GLU A 14 6.91 3.95 21.02
N GLY A 15 7.48 2.99 21.75
CA GLY A 15 8.93 2.91 22.08
C GLY A 15 9.25 3.65 23.39
N LEU A 16 8.29 3.65 24.33
CA LEU A 16 8.03 4.75 25.26
C LEU A 16 8.86 4.74 26.56
N GLU A 17 10.14 4.42 26.51
CA GLU A 17 11.00 4.25 27.70
C GLU A 17 11.32 5.60 28.39
N LEU A 18 11.05 5.80 29.69
CA LEU A 18 11.47 7.05 30.36
C LEU A 18 12.98 7.17 30.33
N ALA A 19 13.48 8.29 29.81
CA ALA A 19 14.87 8.69 30.03
C ALA A 19 15.11 9.24 31.46
N GLU A 20 14.08 9.64 32.20
CA GLU A 20 14.20 10.44 33.43
C GLU A 20 13.08 10.20 34.48
N ASP A 21 13.20 10.85 35.64
CA ASP A 21 12.19 10.83 36.71
C ASP A 21 11.08 11.87 36.46
N LEU A 22 9.83 11.44 36.23
CA LEU A 22 8.66 12.31 36.16
C LEU A 22 8.26 12.80 37.56
N LEU A 23 8.29 14.11 37.81
CA LEU A 23 8.04 14.73 39.12
C LEU A 23 6.69 15.48 39.21
N LEU A 24 6.28 15.83 40.44
CA LEU A 24 5.07 16.63 40.73
C LEU A 24 5.37 17.96 41.45
N SER A 25 6.50 18.08 42.14
CA SER A 25 6.93 19.33 42.82
C SER A 25 8.42 19.27 43.20
N ARG A 26 8.96 20.34 43.80
CA ARG A 26 10.37 20.42 44.27
C ARG A 26 10.84 19.28 45.18
N THR A 27 9.95 18.44 45.73
CA THR A 27 10.29 17.32 46.61
C THR A 27 9.40 16.07 46.39
N ALA A 28 8.79 15.86 45.20
CA ALA A 28 7.86 14.74 44.99
C ALA A 28 7.92 14.11 43.57
N LEU A 29 7.89 12.78 43.52
CA LEU A 29 8.11 11.91 42.34
C LEU A 29 6.81 11.16 41.93
N LEU A 30 6.64 10.88 40.63
CA LEU A 30 5.54 10.09 40.05
C LEU A 30 6.01 8.78 39.41
N TYR A 31 7.05 8.80 38.56
CA TYR A 31 7.67 7.62 37.93
C TYR A 31 9.18 7.85 37.75
N PRO A 32 10.06 6.85 37.90
CA PRO A 32 11.52 7.03 37.78
C PRO A 32 12.07 6.77 36.36
N ALA A 33 13.32 7.17 36.14
CA ALA A 33 14.09 6.88 34.93
C ALA A 33 14.15 5.39 34.59
N GLY A 34 14.19 5.06 33.29
CA GLY A 34 14.10 3.70 32.75
C GLY A 34 12.67 3.12 32.67
N THR A 35 11.65 3.84 33.14
CA THR A 35 10.27 3.35 33.18
C THR A 35 9.55 3.51 31.84
N MET A 36 9.29 2.42 31.12
CA MET A 36 8.35 2.40 29.99
C MET A 36 6.99 3.05 30.36
N LEU A 37 6.65 4.11 29.63
CA LEU A 37 5.50 4.98 29.88
C LEU A 37 4.24 4.39 29.30
N SER A 38 3.46 3.77 30.19
CA SER A 38 2.18 3.19 29.81
C SER A 38 1.11 4.24 29.55
N ARG A 39 0.09 3.84 28.79
CA ARG A 39 -1.18 4.56 28.66
C ARG A 39 -1.89 4.80 30.00
N SER A 40 -1.63 4.00 31.04
CA SER A 40 -2.15 4.29 32.39
C SER A 40 -1.44 5.48 33.06
N HIS A 41 -0.20 5.76 32.64
CA HIS A 41 0.48 7.00 33.01
C HIS A 41 -0.22 8.13 32.26
N LEU A 42 -0.30 8.08 30.92
CA LEU A 42 -1.05 9.07 30.12
C LEU A 42 -2.42 9.42 30.72
N GLU A 43 -3.25 8.44 31.03
CA GLU A 43 -4.62 8.69 31.48
C GLU A 43 -4.73 9.20 32.92
N LYS A 44 -3.77 8.86 33.81
CA LYS A 44 -3.64 9.55 35.10
C LYS A 44 -3.27 11.01 34.90
N LEU A 45 -2.35 11.27 33.97
CA LEU A 45 -1.80 12.60 33.70
C LEU A 45 -2.87 13.49 33.03
N ILE A 46 -3.66 12.96 32.08
CA ILE A 46 -4.90 13.58 31.57
C ILE A 46 -5.83 13.92 32.74
N LYS A 47 -6.23 12.93 33.56
CA LYS A 47 -7.23 13.13 34.63
C LYS A 47 -6.75 14.09 35.73
N MET A 48 -5.45 14.13 36.03
CA MET A 48 -4.86 15.09 36.96
C MET A 48 -4.89 16.52 36.40
N ARG A 49 -4.65 16.70 35.09
CA ARG A 49 -4.79 17.99 34.38
C ARG A 49 -6.26 18.42 34.24
N GLU A 50 -7.19 17.49 34.02
CA GLU A 50 -8.64 17.75 34.02
C GLU A 50 -9.13 18.23 35.40
N ALA A 51 -8.69 17.56 36.47
CA ALA A 51 -9.08 17.85 37.85
C ALA A 51 -8.41 19.12 38.41
N ASN A 52 -7.16 19.40 38.04
CA ASN A 52 -6.46 20.63 38.37
C ASN A 52 -5.73 21.17 37.13
N ARG A 53 -6.36 22.10 36.43
CA ARG A 53 -5.84 22.75 35.21
C ARG A 53 -4.57 23.61 35.39
N ARG A 54 -3.95 23.59 36.57
CA ARG A 54 -2.60 24.12 36.83
C ARG A 54 -1.51 23.04 36.79
N LEU A 55 -1.89 21.78 36.58
CA LEU A 55 -0.97 20.67 36.33
C LEU A 55 -0.92 20.35 34.84
N ASP A 56 0.28 20.06 34.36
CA ASP A 56 0.54 19.53 33.02
C ASP A 56 1.67 18.51 33.10
N PHE A 57 1.82 17.67 32.08
CA PHE A 57 2.72 16.51 32.16
C PHE A 57 3.41 16.22 30.82
N GLU A 58 4.73 16.08 30.90
CA GLU A 58 5.64 15.95 29.77
C GLU A 58 6.63 14.82 30.07
N PHE A 59 6.97 13.99 29.09
CA PHE A 59 7.86 12.85 29.31
C PHE A 59 8.53 12.35 28.02
N LEU A 60 9.67 11.67 28.21
CA LEU A 60 10.58 11.24 27.15
C LEU A 60 10.41 9.75 26.80
N LEU A 61 10.65 9.40 25.53
CA LEU A 61 10.97 8.04 25.10
C LEU A 61 12.50 7.91 24.99
N ILE A 62 13.10 6.76 25.31
CA ILE A 62 14.48 6.47 24.89
C ILE A 62 14.46 6.02 23.44
N TRP A 63 14.99 6.86 22.56
CA TRP A 63 15.18 6.49 21.15
C TRP A 63 16.48 5.72 20.94
N ASN A 64 16.38 4.47 21.41
CA ASN A 64 17.10 3.33 20.87
C ASN A 64 16.78 3.13 19.36
N ASP A 65 17.50 2.25 18.66
CA ASP A 65 17.25 2.00 17.22
C ASP A 65 15.79 1.60 16.86
N PRO A 66 15.04 0.89 17.74
CA PRO A 66 13.58 0.77 17.62
C PRO A 66 12.78 2.09 17.50
N LEU A 67 13.37 3.25 17.84
CA LEU A 67 12.81 4.59 17.62
C LEU A 67 13.54 5.44 16.56
N VAL A 68 14.83 5.23 16.31
CA VAL A 68 15.54 6.02 15.26
C VAL A 68 14.89 5.87 13.87
N ARG A 69 14.17 4.76 13.74
CA ARG A 69 13.36 4.22 12.66
C ARG A 69 11.90 4.69 12.69
N GLU A 70 11.41 5.15 13.84
CA GLU A 70 10.21 5.96 13.91
C GLU A 70 10.50 7.28 13.24
N CYS A 71 9.79 7.54 12.16
CA CYS A 71 9.60 8.91 11.69
C CYS A 71 10.88 9.74 11.41
N ARG A 72 12.07 9.10 11.20
CA ARG A 72 13.19 9.52 10.28
C ARG A 72 12.72 9.71 8.81
N LEU A 73 11.42 9.75 8.68
CA LEU A 73 10.54 8.84 7.97
C LEU A 73 9.07 9.22 8.24
N GLU A 74 8.83 10.36 8.91
CA GLU A 74 7.71 11.23 8.59
C GLU A 74 8.04 11.64 7.15
N LEU A 75 7.48 10.95 6.14
CA LEU A 75 8.37 10.44 5.08
C LEU A 75 8.41 11.23 3.76
N GLU A 76 9.56 11.68 3.29
CA GLU A 76 10.47 12.51 4.09
C GLU A 76 9.88 13.94 4.01
N PHE A 77 9.40 14.48 5.12
CA PHE A 77 7.94 14.68 5.30
C PHE A 77 7.07 14.92 4.06
N MET A 78 6.18 13.94 3.85
CA MET A 78 5.22 13.80 2.75
C MET A 78 5.84 14.09 1.37
N VAL A 79 7.03 13.52 1.19
CA VAL A 79 8.04 13.82 0.16
C VAL A 79 8.07 15.29 -0.21
N ARG A 80 8.55 16.05 0.77
CA ARG A 80 8.79 17.51 0.77
C ARG A 80 7.54 18.26 0.31
N GLU A 81 6.45 17.86 0.97
CA GLU A 81 5.05 18.24 0.77
C GLU A 81 4.65 18.35 -0.71
N ILE A 82 4.71 17.18 -1.34
CA ILE A 82 4.18 16.88 -2.67
C ILE A 82 4.81 17.82 -3.69
N LEU A 83 6.15 17.84 -3.61
CA LEU A 83 7.16 18.60 -4.36
C LEU A 83 6.67 19.83 -5.15
N ARG A 84 6.97 21.01 -4.61
CA ARG A 84 6.19 21.43 -3.43
C ARG A 84 4.86 22.03 -3.85
N LYS A 85 3.79 21.27 -3.61
CA LYS A 85 2.50 21.36 -4.32
C LYS A 85 2.64 21.84 -5.77
N ARG A 86 3.35 20.98 -6.51
CA ARG A 86 3.59 20.99 -7.97
C ARG A 86 4.30 22.23 -8.52
N LEU A 87 5.13 22.85 -7.66
CA LEU A 87 5.96 24.02 -7.96
C LEU A 87 5.17 25.13 -8.69
N LYS A 88 3.89 25.25 -8.31
CA LYS A 88 2.90 26.29 -8.67
C LYS A 88 2.99 26.80 -10.11
N ASP A 89 2.97 25.83 -11.02
CA ASP A 89 2.33 25.90 -12.34
C ASP A 89 2.57 27.19 -13.18
N LYS A 90 3.66 27.15 -13.95
CA LYS A 90 3.51 27.36 -15.39
C LYS A 90 3.91 26.08 -16.11
N PHE A 91 2.94 25.18 -16.18
CA PHE A 91 3.02 23.77 -16.53
C PHE A 91 4.10 22.99 -15.79
N CYS A 92 3.94 22.96 -14.45
CA CYS A 92 4.63 22.07 -13.50
C CYS A 92 6.09 21.80 -13.87
N GLN A 93 6.89 22.86 -13.76
CA GLN A 93 7.74 23.36 -14.86
C GLN A 93 8.64 22.31 -15.52
N SER A 94 8.36 22.08 -16.81
CA SER A 94 8.95 21.05 -17.68
C SER A 94 9.21 19.72 -16.95
N PHE A 95 8.13 19.21 -16.36
CA PHE A 95 8.04 17.92 -15.66
C PHE A 95 8.91 17.84 -14.40
N LEU A 96 8.76 18.88 -13.56
CA LEU A 96 9.33 18.99 -12.21
C LEU A 96 10.88 18.97 -12.20
N ALA A 97 11.51 19.50 -13.25
CA ALA A 97 12.96 19.73 -13.39
C ALA A 97 13.85 18.62 -12.78
N PRO A 98 14.00 17.45 -13.45
CA PRO A 98 14.59 16.22 -12.88
C PRO A 98 14.28 15.82 -11.42
N VAL A 99 13.12 16.22 -10.88
CA VAL A 99 12.54 15.89 -9.57
C VAL A 99 13.45 16.17 -8.36
N GLU A 100 13.43 17.36 -7.77
CA GLU A 100 13.94 18.52 -8.48
C GLU A 100 15.47 18.35 -8.40
N GLU A 101 16.04 17.94 -9.52
CA GLU A 101 17.35 17.27 -9.69
C GLU A 101 17.73 16.19 -8.63
N HIS A 102 17.07 15.03 -8.74
CA HIS A 102 17.40 13.75 -8.07
C HIS A 102 17.08 13.63 -6.56
N LEU A 103 16.18 14.49 -6.05
CA LEU A 103 15.73 14.67 -4.66
C LEU A 103 16.26 13.66 -3.62
N GLY A 104 17.32 14.05 -2.91
CA GLY A 104 17.92 13.29 -1.81
C GLY A 104 18.47 11.93 -2.26
N PRO A 105 19.22 11.86 -3.37
CA PRO A 105 19.45 10.65 -4.17
C PRO A 105 18.35 9.60 -4.14
N VAL A 106 17.14 10.08 -4.45
CA VAL A 106 15.85 9.39 -4.36
C VAL A 106 15.57 8.85 -2.96
N LEU A 107 15.54 9.82 -2.03
CA LEU A 107 15.43 9.73 -0.56
C LEU A 107 16.29 8.60 0.02
N GLU A 108 17.58 8.91 0.22
CA GLU A 108 18.71 8.03 -0.10
C GLU A 108 18.36 6.54 -0.20
N ARG A 109 17.98 6.19 -1.43
CA ARG A 109 17.36 4.94 -1.86
C ARG A 109 16.35 4.38 -0.88
N LEU A 110 15.18 5.03 -0.88
CA LEU A 110 13.99 4.61 -0.15
C LEU A 110 14.22 4.55 1.38
N LEU A 111 15.33 5.15 1.82
CA LEU A 111 15.87 5.23 3.18
C LEU A 111 16.29 3.86 3.76
N ASP A 112 17.06 3.15 2.93
CA ASP A 112 18.00 2.02 3.14
C ASP A 112 17.96 1.19 4.45
N ASP A 113 16.79 0.69 4.78
CA ASP A 113 16.55 -0.56 5.52
C ASP A 113 17.41 -0.90 6.77
N ASP A 114 17.42 -0.08 7.83
CA ASP A 114 17.26 -0.71 9.17
C ASP A 114 15.78 -1.06 9.37
N LYS A 115 15.34 -2.00 8.54
CA LYS A 115 14.01 -2.01 7.91
C LYS A 115 13.63 -0.62 7.31
N LEU A 116 13.17 -0.62 6.05
CA LEU A 116 12.71 0.49 5.17
C LEU A 116 11.46 1.26 5.64
N ILE A 117 11.38 1.41 6.95
CA ILE A 117 10.27 1.01 7.81
C ILE A 117 10.55 1.84 9.10
N LEU A 118 9.59 2.14 9.96
CA LEU A 118 8.86 1.07 10.62
C LEU A 118 7.62 0.52 9.88
N THR A 119 7.24 1.17 8.76
CA THR A 119 6.81 0.66 7.43
C THR A 119 6.34 1.86 6.62
N LEU A 120 7.20 2.88 6.48
CA LEU A 120 6.84 4.22 6.02
C LEU A 120 5.66 4.75 6.88
N TYR A 121 5.98 5.06 8.14
CA TYR A 121 5.31 4.49 9.33
C TYR A 121 4.34 5.43 10.04
N ASP A 122 3.22 5.02 10.65
CA ASP A 122 2.41 3.71 10.74
C ASP A 122 0.29 2.80 8.78
N LYS A 123 -0.45 3.39 7.78
CA LYS A 123 -0.33 4.45 6.74
C LYS A 123 -1.48 5.43 6.88
N LEU A 124 -1.30 6.75 6.75
CA LEU A 124 -0.15 7.56 7.16
C LEU A 124 -0.62 8.54 8.26
N TYR A 125 -1.09 8.10 9.44
CA TYR A 125 -1.17 6.71 9.96
C TYR A 125 -2.06 6.62 11.20
N SER A 126 -2.55 5.44 11.59
CA SER A 126 -3.26 5.17 12.86
C SER A 126 -4.29 6.24 13.30
N ASN A 127 -5.12 6.66 12.33
CA ASN A 127 -6.39 7.37 12.49
C ASN A 127 -6.39 8.68 13.30
N PHE A 128 -5.95 9.78 12.68
CA PHE A 128 -6.56 11.10 12.96
C PHE A 128 -7.91 11.20 12.22
N GLY A 129 -8.99 11.41 12.97
CA GLY A 129 -10.35 11.15 12.48
C GLY A 129 -10.92 12.20 11.53
N GLY A 130 -11.55 11.74 10.44
CA GLY A 130 -12.60 12.48 9.75
C GLY A 130 -12.19 13.56 8.76
N SER A 131 -11.06 13.39 8.04
CA SER A 131 -10.61 14.27 6.94
C SER A 131 -11.50 14.21 5.68
N THR A 132 -12.78 14.56 5.84
CA THR A 132 -13.76 14.62 4.75
C THR A 132 -13.45 15.75 3.76
N GLY A 133 -13.65 15.49 2.46
CA GLY A 133 -13.49 16.49 1.40
C GLY A 133 -12.14 16.41 0.66
N ILE A 134 -11.42 17.53 0.60
CA ILE A 134 -10.38 17.79 -0.41
C ILE A 134 -8.99 17.19 -0.05
N SER A 135 -8.65 17.10 1.24
CA SER A 135 -7.29 16.74 1.69
C SER A 135 -6.75 15.41 1.13
N PRO A 136 -7.50 14.29 1.20
CA PRO A 136 -6.99 12.99 0.73
C PRO A 136 -6.53 12.99 -0.73
N PHE A 137 -7.21 13.74 -1.61
CA PHE A 137 -6.85 13.85 -3.03
C PHE A 137 -5.55 14.62 -3.27
N LEU A 138 -5.24 15.59 -2.41
CA LEU A 138 -3.99 16.35 -2.47
C LEU A 138 -2.82 15.49 -1.97
N GLU A 139 -3.03 14.77 -0.87
CA GLU A 139 -2.02 13.98 -0.15
C GLU A 139 -1.60 12.70 -0.93
N HIS A 140 -2.52 12.09 -1.66
CA HIS A 140 -2.34 10.84 -2.40
C HIS A 140 -1.08 10.79 -3.30
N ALA A 141 -0.68 11.90 -3.93
CA ALA A 141 0.47 11.91 -4.84
C ALA A 141 1.84 11.80 -4.13
N GLY A 142 1.94 12.15 -2.83
CA GLY A 142 3.13 11.87 -2.03
C GLY A 142 3.23 10.38 -1.70
N GLU A 143 2.10 9.78 -1.33
CA GLU A 143 1.99 8.35 -1.02
C GLU A 143 2.34 7.48 -2.24
N VAL A 144 1.76 7.79 -3.41
CA VAL A 144 1.99 7.01 -4.64
C VAL A 144 3.47 7.03 -5.05
N LEU A 145 4.20 8.14 -4.83
CA LEU A 145 5.65 8.17 -5.03
C LEU A 145 6.36 7.19 -4.10
N LEU A 146 6.06 7.22 -2.80
CA LEU A 146 6.74 6.37 -1.80
C LEU A 146 6.52 4.88 -2.06
N PHE A 147 5.29 4.49 -2.41
CA PHE A 147 4.98 3.11 -2.79
C PHE A 147 5.62 2.72 -4.13
N SER A 148 5.69 3.63 -5.10
CA SER A 148 6.29 3.36 -6.42
C SER A 148 7.81 3.15 -6.32
N LEU A 149 8.50 3.94 -5.49
CA LEU A 149 9.91 3.70 -5.17
C LEU A 149 10.09 2.41 -4.36
N GLY A 150 9.15 2.13 -3.44
CA GLY A 150 9.00 0.87 -2.71
C GLY A 150 9.10 -0.37 -3.59
N ILE A 151 8.31 -0.37 -4.67
CA ILE A 151 8.28 -1.39 -5.72
C ILE A 151 9.63 -1.44 -6.47
N ALA A 152 10.15 -0.27 -6.86
CA ALA A 152 11.29 -0.13 -7.77
C ALA A 152 12.62 -0.69 -7.24
N LEU A 153 12.88 -0.58 -5.93
CA LEU A 153 14.16 -0.96 -5.33
C LEU A 153 14.21 -2.43 -4.85
N THR A 154 13.17 -3.21 -5.13
CA THR A 154 13.19 -4.66 -4.87
C THR A 154 14.10 -5.43 -5.84
N GLN A 155 14.57 -6.61 -5.39
CA GLN A 155 15.36 -7.53 -6.22
C GLN A 155 14.66 -7.91 -7.54
N SER A 156 13.32 -7.93 -7.58
CA SER A 156 12.53 -8.18 -8.79
C SER A 156 12.75 -7.15 -9.90
N TYR A 157 13.10 -5.91 -9.55
CA TYR A 157 13.44 -4.84 -10.49
C TYR A 157 14.94 -4.59 -10.63
N GLY A 158 15.80 -5.20 -9.81
CA GLY A 158 17.26 -4.96 -9.82
C GLY A 158 17.92 -5.12 -11.20
N THR A 159 17.53 -6.14 -11.97
CA THR A 159 18.06 -6.39 -13.33
C THR A 159 17.56 -5.39 -14.39
N ILE A 160 16.46 -4.69 -14.10
CA ILE A 160 15.79 -3.71 -14.97
C ILE A 160 16.28 -2.29 -14.63
N ILE A 161 16.33 -1.94 -13.36
CA ILE A 161 16.62 -0.59 -12.86
C ILE A 161 18.12 -0.37 -12.62
N ARG A 162 18.89 -1.43 -12.31
CA ARG A 162 20.37 -1.48 -12.35
C ARG A 162 21.08 -0.24 -11.80
N ASP A 163 20.77 0.10 -10.55
CA ASP A 163 21.39 1.23 -9.84
C ASP A 163 21.30 2.59 -10.55
N ASN A 164 20.41 2.76 -11.53
CA ASN A 164 20.33 3.97 -12.34
C ASN A 164 19.47 5.03 -11.65
N PRO A 165 20.02 6.17 -11.18
CA PRO A 165 19.25 7.19 -10.47
C PRO A 165 18.17 7.82 -11.34
N SER A 166 18.45 8.05 -12.65
CA SER A 166 17.48 8.67 -13.57
C SER A 166 16.19 7.85 -13.74
N ARG A 167 16.26 6.52 -13.56
CA ARG A 167 15.08 5.65 -13.57
C ARG A 167 14.22 5.82 -12.31
N LEU A 168 14.85 6.01 -11.16
CA LEU A 168 14.15 6.27 -9.91
C LEU A 168 13.53 7.69 -9.91
N THR A 169 14.23 8.67 -10.50
CA THR A 169 13.69 10.00 -10.84
C THR A 169 12.46 9.92 -11.75
N ASP A 170 12.49 9.12 -12.83
CA ASP A 170 11.33 8.95 -13.73
C ASP A 170 10.10 8.38 -13.00
N ILE A 171 10.31 7.40 -12.11
CA ILE A 171 9.24 6.80 -11.30
C ILE A 171 8.62 7.86 -10.38
N ALA A 172 9.45 8.64 -9.70
CA ALA A 172 8.99 9.76 -8.88
C ALA A 172 8.21 10.80 -9.71
N ALA A 173 8.66 11.15 -10.91
CA ALA A 173 7.95 12.09 -11.79
C ALA A 173 6.55 11.60 -12.18
N VAL A 174 6.42 10.36 -12.68
CA VAL A 174 5.11 9.79 -13.07
C VAL A 174 4.20 9.66 -11.85
N ALA A 175 4.72 9.18 -10.72
CA ALA A 175 3.97 9.04 -9.47
C ALA A 175 3.47 10.38 -8.91
N LEU A 176 4.23 11.47 -9.10
CA LEU A 176 3.83 12.81 -8.69
C LEU A 176 2.77 13.43 -9.62
N LEU A 177 2.84 13.17 -10.93
CA LEU A 177 1.97 13.80 -11.93
C LEU A 177 0.61 13.09 -12.12
N HIS A 178 0.46 11.86 -11.61
CA HIS A 178 -0.65 10.93 -11.92
C HIS A 178 -2.08 11.41 -11.59
N ASN A 179 -2.27 12.48 -10.83
CA ASN A 179 -3.59 12.98 -10.40
C ASN A 179 -3.89 14.43 -10.82
N LEU A 180 -2.99 15.12 -11.54
CA LEU A 180 -3.08 16.58 -11.73
C LEU A 180 -4.40 17.04 -12.39
N GLY A 181 -4.91 16.30 -13.38
CA GLY A 181 -6.19 16.64 -14.03
C GLY A 181 -7.39 16.56 -13.07
N ALA A 182 -7.39 15.60 -12.15
CA ALA A 182 -8.39 15.52 -11.08
C ALA A 182 -8.23 16.64 -10.04
N LEU A 183 -7.00 17.10 -9.73
CA LEU A 183 -6.80 18.22 -8.80
C LEU A 183 -7.49 19.51 -9.27
N GLY A 184 -7.60 19.72 -10.58
CA GLY A 184 -8.35 20.84 -11.18
C GLY A 184 -9.88 20.72 -11.09
N ARG A 185 -10.43 19.57 -10.64
CA ARG A 185 -11.88 19.27 -10.62
C ARG A 185 -12.37 18.66 -9.30
N LEU A 186 -11.65 18.80 -8.20
CA LEU A 186 -12.00 18.15 -6.92
C LEU A 186 -13.41 18.52 -6.40
N GLU A 187 -13.87 19.76 -6.59
CA GLU A 187 -15.25 20.14 -6.26
C GLU A 187 -16.31 19.35 -7.04
N GLN A 188 -16.04 18.98 -8.30
CA GLN A 188 -16.93 18.13 -9.08
C GLN A 188 -16.88 16.69 -8.58
N ILE A 189 -15.66 16.15 -8.40
CA ILE A 189 -15.43 14.76 -7.98
C ILE A 189 -16.05 14.49 -6.59
N ILE A 190 -15.96 15.42 -5.66
CA ILE A 190 -16.53 15.27 -4.31
C ILE A 190 -18.06 15.39 -4.33
N ARG A 191 -18.63 16.23 -5.22
CA ARG A 191 -20.08 16.37 -5.40
C ARG A 191 -20.73 15.22 -6.19
N SER A 192 -19.95 14.45 -6.96
CA SER A 192 -20.44 13.25 -7.64
C SER A 192 -20.92 12.16 -6.66
N PRO A 193 -21.90 11.33 -7.07
CA PRO A 193 -22.25 10.10 -6.36
C PRO A 193 -21.04 9.21 -6.15
N GLU A 194 -20.98 8.51 -5.02
CA GLU A 194 -19.81 7.72 -4.61
C GLU A 194 -19.34 6.72 -5.67
N GLU A 195 -20.30 5.96 -6.23
CA GLU A 195 -20.11 4.98 -7.30
C GLU A 195 -19.49 5.58 -8.57
N GLU A 196 -19.67 6.89 -8.81
CA GLU A 196 -19.14 7.60 -9.98
C GLU A 196 -17.80 8.30 -9.71
N ARG A 197 -17.43 8.58 -8.44
CA ARG A 197 -16.26 9.43 -8.13
C ARG A 197 -14.95 8.91 -8.71
N GLN A 198 -14.72 7.59 -8.70
CA GLN A 198 -13.53 7.00 -9.30
C GLN A 198 -13.49 7.20 -10.82
N LYS A 199 -14.64 7.07 -11.50
CA LYS A 199 -14.76 7.32 -12.94
C LYS A 199 -14.50 8.79 -13.26
N VAL A 200 -15.18 9.71 -12.58
CA VAL A 200 -15.05 11.16 -12.81
C VAL A 200 -13.64 11.66 -12.50
N TYR A 201 -12.97 11.10 -11.47
CA TYR A 201 -11.55 11.33 -11.20
C TYR A 201 -10.66 10.91 -12.38
N TRP A 202 -10.88 9.71 -12.93
CA TRP A 202 -10.07 9.22 -14.05
C TRP A 202 -10.33 9.97 -15.36
N GLU A 203 -11.58 10.38 -15.62
CA GLU A 203 -11.95 11.24 -16.76
C GLU A 203 -11.32 12.64 -16.62
N ALA A 204 -11.32 13.22 -15.41
CA ALA A 204 -10.63 14.48 -15.13
C ALA A 204 -9.10 14.38 -15.29
N CYS A 205 -8.49 13.28 -14.82
CA CYS A 205 -7.07 12.97 -15.07
C CYS A 205 -6.78 12.90 -16.58
N ARG A 206 -7.53 12.08 -17.32
CA ARG A 206 -7.42 11.91 -18.78
C ARG A 206 -7.50 13.25 -19.51
N GLU A 207 -8.53 14.04 -19.26
CA GLU A 207 -8.74 15.33 -19.93
C GLU A 207 -7.67 16.36 -19.56
N GLY A 208 -7.08 16.25 -18.36
CA GLY A 208 -5.80 16.89 -18.06
C GLY A 208 -4.73 16.49 -19.08
N TYR A 209 -4.45 15.19 -19.22
CA TYR A 209 -3.37 14.69 -20.09
C TYR A 209 -3.60 14.89 -21.58
N GLU A 210 -4.85 14.92 -22.05
CA GLU A 210 -5.19 15.29 -23.43
C GLU A 210 -4.84 16.75 -23.72
N LEU A 211 -5.02 17.66 -22.75
CA LEU A 211 -4.53 19.03 -22.84
C LEU A 211 -2.98 19.11 -22.76
N TRP A 212 -2.31 18.13 -22.15
CA TRP A 212 -0.83 18.07 -22.07
C TRP A 212 -0.18 17.50 -23.33
N GLY A 213 -0.82 16.53 -23.99
CA GLY A 213 -0.29 15.85 -25.18
C GLY A 213 -0.02 16.80 -26.36
N ASN A 214 -0.69 17.96 -26.37
CA ASN A 214 -0.52 19.03 -27.35
C ASN A 214 0.71 19.94 -27.07
N LEU A 215 1.39 19.81 -25.93
CA LEU A 215 2.48 20.71 -25.53
C LEU A 215 3.88 20.12 -25.65
N GLU A 216 4.08 18.81 -25.49
CA GLU A 216 5.41 18.19 -25.73
C GLU A 216 5.34 16.69 -26.09
N ALA A 217 5.12 16.39 -27.37
CA ALA A 217 4.98 15.02 -27.88
C ALA A 217 6.33 14.28 -28.01
N GLY A 218 6.85 13.73 -26.90
CA GLY A 218 8.04 12.87 -26.94
C GLY A 218 8.54 12.27 -25.61
N GLY A 219 8.12 12.80 -24.46
CA GLY A 219 8.65 12.39 -23.15
C GLY A 219 8.22 10.99 -22.69
N ARG A 220 9.18 10.21 -22.16
CA ARG A 220 8.94 8.89 -21.51
C ARG A 220 7.95 8.95 -20.33
N ILE A 221 7.96 10.07 -19.60
CA ILE A 221 7.00 10.39 -18.53
C ILE A 221 5.59 10.51 -19.12
N GLY A 222 5.41 11.30 -20.19
CA GLY A 222 4.11 11.49 -20.84
C GLY A 222 3.52 10.18 -21.39
N GLN A 223 4.33 9.33 -22.03
CA GLN A 223 3.89 8.02 -22.51
C GLN A 223 3.43 7.10 -21.35
N SER A 224 4.10 7.18 -20.19
CA SER A 224 3.68 6.44 -18.99
C SER A 224 2.32 6.90 -18.47
N ILE A 225 2.08 8.21 -18.50
CA ILE A 225 0.82 8.84 -18.05
C ILE A 225 -0.34 8.51 -19.02
N VAL A 226 -0.08 8.45 -20.33
CA VAL A 226 -1.04 7.94 -21.33
C VAL A 226 -1.44 6.50 -21.03
N HIS A 227 -0.51 5.61 -20.66
CA HIS A 227 -0.84 4.25 -20.26
C HIS A 227 -1.74 4.18 -19.00
N LEU A 228 -1.50 5.04 -18.00
CA LEU A 228 -2.37 5.14 -16.82
C LEU A 228 -3.80 5.61 -17.18
N ALA A 229 -3.93 6.52 -18.16
CA ALA A 229 -5.23 7.02 -18.62
C ALA A 229 -5.95 6.07 -19.60
N GLY A 230 -5.22 5.28 -20.38
CA GLY A 230 -5.78 4.18 -21.16
C GLY A 230 -6.32 3.07 -20.25
N TYR A 231 -5.62 2.77 -19.16
CA TYR A 231 -6.03 1.74 -18.20
C TYR A 231 -7.41 1.98 -17.58
N SER A 232 -7.76 3.23 -17.27
CA SER A 232 -9.10 3.57 -16.74
C SER A 232 -10.22 3.40 -17.76
N GLN A 233 -9.90 3.41 -19.07
CA GLN A 233 -10.81 3.06 -20.17
C GLN A 233 -10.81 1.56 -20.49
N GLY A 234 -10.01 0.76 -19.77
CA GLY A 234 -9.89 -0.69 -19.94
C GLY A 234 -8.71 -1.13 -20.82
N GLU A 235 -7.86 -0.23 -21.31
CA GLU A 235 -6.68 -0.59 -22.10
C GLU A 235 -5.62 -1.30 -21.26
N ARG A 236 -5.31 -2.55 -21.60
CA ARG A 236 -4.32 -3.39 -20.90
C ARG A 236 -3.09 -3.71 -21.73
N GLY A 237 -3.01 -3.17 -22.95
CA GLY A 237 -2.00 -3.51 -23.94
C GLY A 237 -0.55 -3.15 -23.58
N PHE A 238 -0.31 -2.41 -22.48
CA PHE A 238 1.03 -2.09 -21.96
C PHE A 238 1.48 -3.02 -20.82
N LEU A 239 0.58 -3.76 -20.17
CA LEU A 239 0.90 -4.51 -18.93
C LEU A 239 2.03 -5.52 -19.10
N GLY A 240 2.09 -6.19 -20.26
CA GLY A 240 3.15 -7.15 -20.62
C GLY A 240 4.37 -6.56 -21.34
N ARG A 241 4.41 -5.24 -21.59
CA ARG A 241 5.49 -4.61 -22.36
C ARG A 241 6.73 -4.33 -21.52
N LYS A 242 7.87 -4.28 -22.19
CA LYS A 242 9.21 -4.09 -21.59
C LYS A 242 9.84 -2.73 -21.93
N GLU A 243 9.18 -1.91 -22.76
CA GLU A 243 9.56 -0.51 -22.94
C GLU A 243 9.45 0.26 -21.62
N TRP A 244 10.39 1.18 -21.37
CA TRP A 244 10.49 1.87 -20.09
C TRP A 244 9.21 2.61 -19.66
N PRO A 245 8.46 3.30 -20.55
CA PRO A 245 7.18 3.92 -20.18
C PRO A 245 6.11 2.94 -19.68
N ALA A 246 6.04 1.73 -20.24
CA ALA A 246 5.14 0.69 -19.76
C ALA A 246 5.58 0.15 -18.40
N VAL A 247 6.89 0.01 -18.16
CA VAL A 247 7.43 -0.38 -16.85
C VAL A 247 7.15 0.68 -15.79
N LEU A 248 7.34 1.97 -16.11
CA LEU A 248 6.97 3.10 -15.26
C LEU A 248 5.47 3.08 -14.90
N ALA A 249 4.60 2.97 -15.92
CA ALA A 249 3.16 2.90 -15.72
C ALA A 249 2.75 1.68 -14.85
N ASN A 250 3.34 0.51 -15.07
CA ASN A 250 3.08 -0.70 -14.28
C ASN A 250 3.44 -0.54 -12.79
N ILE A 251 4.57 0.10 -12.49
CA ILE A 251 5.01 0.38 -11.12
C ILE A 251 4.02 1.34 -10.43
N VAL A 252 3.70 2.46 -11.07
CA VAL A 252 2.82 3.49 -10.51
C VAL A 252 1.38 3.01 -10.38
N LEU A 253 0.87 2.24 -11.36
CA LEU A 253 -0.49 1.69 -11.35
C LEU A 253 -0.72 0.76 -10.14
N VAL A 254 0.27 -0.05 -9.76
CA VAL A 254 0.15 -0.96 -8.62
C VAL A 254 0.19 -0.20 -7.29
N ALA A 255 1.10 0.76 -7.13
CA ALA A 255 1.13 1.66 -5.97
C ALA A 255 -0.20 2.40 -5.77
N LEU A 256 -0.73 2.96 -6.86
CA LEU A 256 -2.01 3.67 -6.91
C LEU A 256 -3.20 2.75 -6.63
N SER A 257 -3.27 1.58 -7.27
CA SER A 257 -4.36 0.62 -7.08
C SER A 257 -4.44 0.09 -5.65
N TYR A 258 -3.31 0.02 -4.95
CA TYR A 258 -3.26 -0.24 -3.52
C TYR A 258 -3.81 0.94 -2.72
N LEU A 259 -3.22 2.14 -2.88
CA LEU A 259 -3.50 3.30 -2.05
C LEU A 259 -4.94 3.82 -2.17
N GLN A 260 -5.53 3.80 -3.37
CA GLN A 260 -6.93 4.22 -3.55
C GLN A 260 -7.92 3.39 -2.72
N LYS A 261 -7.57 2.12 -2.45
CA LYS A 261 -8.37 1.19 -1.64
C LYS A 261 -8.04 1.33 -0.15
N GLU A 262 -6.76 1.45 0.20
CA GLU A 262 -6.30 1.56 1.58
C GLU A 262 -6.76 2.87 2.23
N ARG A 263 -6.80 3.97 1.46
CA ARG A 263 -7.29 5.28 1.92
C ARG A 263 -8.80 5.47 1.85
N GLY A 264 -9.53 4.61 1.13
CA GLY A 264 -10.95 4.88 0.84
C GLY A 264 -11.16 6.14 -0.03
N LEU A 265 -10.32 6.34 -1.06
CA LEU A 265 -10.36 7.60 -1.86
C LEU A 265 -11.70 7.78 -2.62
N PHE A 266 -12.47 6.70 -2.80
CA PHE A 266 -13.74 6.67 -3.51
C PHE A 266 -14.84 5.86 -2.79
N GLY A 267 -14.73 5.71 -1.47
CA GLY A 267 -15.64 4.90 -0.63
C GLY A 267 -14.93 4.39 0.60
N GLU A 268 -15.47 3.39 1.30
CA GLU A 268 -14.87 2.93 2.57
C GLU A 268 -13.43 2.36 2.43
N PRO A 269 -12.50 2.71 3.34
CA PRO A 269 -11.15 2.12 3.43
C PRO A 269 -11.17 0.59 3.51
N GLN A 270 -10.32 -0.07 2.72
CA GLN A 270 -10.27 -1.53 2.63
C GLN A 270 -9.08 -2.10 3.42
N PRO A 271 -9.26 -3.21 4.19
CA PRO A 271 -8.15 -3.86 4.89
C PRO A 271 -7.02 -4.29 3.94
N VAL A 272 -5.78 -4.05 4.34
CA VAL A 272 -4.56 -4.31 3.55
C VAL A 272 -4.55 -5.70 2.89
N ARG A 273 -4.93 -6.76 3.62
CA ARG A 273 -5.01 -8.12 3.08
C ARG A 273 -6.00 -8.24 1.91
N LEU A 274 -7.21 -7.68 2.05
CA LEU A 274 -8.23 -7.70 0.99
C LEU A 274 -7.74 -6.97 -0.27
N ILE A 275 -6.91 -5.94 -0.10
CA ILE A 275 -6.28 -5.24 -1.22
C ILE A 275 -5.24 -6.14 -1.89
N ILE A 276 -4.31 -6.75 -1.15
CA ILE A 276 -3.30 -7.66 -1.73
C ILE A 276 -3.96 -8.86 -2.42
N ASP A 277 -5.00 -9.46 -1.83
CA ASP A 277 -5.77 -10.55 -2.44
C ASP A 277 -6.38 -10.13 -3.80
N GLN A 278 -6.94 -8.92 -3.88
CA GLN A 278 -7.49 -8.36 -5.13
C GLN A 278 -6.41 -7.97 -6.15
N LEU A 279 -5.24 -7.49 -5.72
CA LEU A 279 -4.13 -7.19 -6.63
C LEU A 279 -3.58 -8.48 -7.26
N ASN A 280 -3.45 -9.56 -6.50
CA ASN A 280 -3.02 -10.86 -7.01
C ASN A 280 -4.08 -11.54 -7.91
N ALA A 281 -5.36 -11.46 -7.56
CA ALA A 281 -6.44 -11.89 -8.47
C ALA A 281 -6.34 -11.17 -9.83
N ARG A 282 -6.12 -9.85 -9.81
CA ARG A 282 -5.90 -9.04 -11.02
C ARG A 282 -4.61 -9.35 -11.79
N VAL A 283 -3.61 -9.99 -11.18
CA VAL A 283 -2.46 -10.52 -11.92
C VAL A 283 -2.88 -11.73 -12.75
N LEU A 284 -3.61 -12.68 -12.15
CA LEU A 284 -4.14 -13.85 -12.87
C LEU A 284 -5.04 -13.44 -14.04
N GLU A 285 -5.94 -12.48 -13.80
CA GLU A 285 -6.88 -11.93 -14.81
C GLU A 285 -6.18 -11.12 -15.93
N ASN A 286 -4.86 -10.87 -15.84
CA ASN A 286 -4.10 -9.98 -16.71
C ASN A 286 -4.60 -8.50 -16.68
N TYR A 287 -5.02 -8.02 -15.51
CA TYR A 287 -5.36 -6.62 -15.21
C TYR A 287 -4.20 -5.86 -14.54
N LEU A 288 -3.23 -6.55 -13.95
CA LEU A 288 -2.02 -5.94 -13.35
C LEU A 288 -0.75 -6.69 -13.72
N ASN A 289 0.37 -5.99 -13.70
CA ASN A 289 1.69 -6.58 -13.96
C ASN A 289 2.19 -7.39 -12.74
N GLU A 290 2.41 -8.69 -12.95
CA GLU A 290 2.94 -9.66 -11.97
C GLU A 290 4.18 -9.14 -11.23
N THR A 291 5.15 -8.57 -11.96
CA THR A 291 6.41 -8.12 -11.37
C THR A 291 6.21 -6.90 -10.47
N ALA A 292 5.32 -5.97 -10.84
CA ALA A 292 4.96 -4.83 -10.00
C ALA A 292 4.23 -5.26 -8.71
N VAL A 293 3.26 -6.20 -8.79
CA VAL A 293 2.53 -6.71 -7.61
C VAL A 293 3.42 -7.55 -6.69
N ARG A 294 4.29 -8.42 -7.24
CA ARG A 294 5.35 -9.10 -6.48
C ARG A 294 6.27 -8.10 -5.77
N SER A 295 6.62 -7.01 -6.43
CA SER A 295 7.54 -6.02 -5.88
C SER A 295 6.91 -5.16 -4.79
N LEU A 296 5.62 -4.82 -4.90
CA LEU A 296 4.86 -4.18 -3.82
C LEU A 296 4.86 -5.06 -2.56
N THR A 297 4.54 -6.34 -2.73
CA THR A 297 4.36 -7.30 -1.63
C THR A 297 5.69 -7.71 -0.98
N THR A 298 6.76 -7.91 -1.76
CA THR A 298 8.11 -8.17 -1.23
C THR A 298 8.77 -6.95 -0.60
N GLY A 299 8.61 -5.76 -1.20
CA GLY A 299 9.27 -4.53 -0.79
C GLY A 299 8.76 -3.97 0.54
N LEU A 300 7.43 -3.93 0.73
CA LEU A 300 6.79 -3.47 1.97
C LEU A 300 6.73 -4.55 3.06
N LYS A 301 7.50 -5.62 2.90
CA LYS A 301 7.61 -6.77 3.81
C LYS A 301 6.28 -7.44 4.18
N PHE A 302 5.30 -7.43 3.29
CA PHE A 302 4.16 -8.38 3.28
C PHE A 302 4.63 -9.79 2.88
N ARG A 303 5.75 -10.25 3.45
CA ARG A 303 6.49 -11.44 3.00
C ARG A 303 5.72 -12.72 3.22
N ASP A 304 4.88 -12.79 4.23
CA ASP A 304 4.17 -14.01 4.61
C ASP A 304 2.96 -14.21 3.69
N ILE A 305 2.29 -13.10 3.34
CA ILE A 305 1.30 -13.05 2.26
C ILE A 305 1.97 -13.37 0.91
N PHE A 306 3.12 -12.80 0.61
CA PHE A 306 3.80 -13.06 -0.66
C PHE A 306 4.35 -14.48 -0.78
N ALA A 307 4.98 -15.02 0.26
CA ALA A 307 5.48 -16.38 0.32
C ALA A 307 4.33 -17.38 0.20
N PHE A 308 3.17 -17.07 0.79
CA PHE A 308 1.92 -17.81 0.55
C PHE A 308 1.50 -17.77 -0.94
N TYR A 309 1.59 -16.63 -1.62
CA TYR A 309 1.36 -16.58 -3.08
C TYR A 309 2.44 -17.30 -3.90
N GLN A 310 3.71 -17.28 -3.49
CA GLN A 310 4.79 -18.06 -4.14
C GLN A 310 4.62 -19.57 -3.93
N GLU A 311 4.22 -20.00 -2.73
CA GLU A 311 3.91 -21.38 -2.43
C GLU A 311 2.71 -21.83 -3.28
N MET A 312 1.68 -20.99 -3.40
CA MET A 312 0.57 -21.28 -4.32
C MET A 312 1.02 -21.38 -5.78
N ASP A 313 1.90 -20.50 -6.26
CA ASP A 313 2.52 -20.62 -7.60
C ASP A 313 3.38 -21.89 -7.75
N SER A 314 4.04 -22.35 -6.68
CA SER A 314 4.80 -23.60 -6.66
C SER A 314 3.86 -24.81 -6.73
N LEU A 315 2.81 -24.83 -5.91
CA LEU A 315 1.77 -25.86 -5.91
C LEU A 315 0.99 -25.89 -7.23
N ILE A 316 0.75 -24.75 -7.89
CA ILE A 316 0.21 -24.70 -9.27
C ILE A 316 1.14 -25.42 -10.25
N ARG A 317 2.48 -25.27 -10.11
CA ARG A 317 3.48 -25.96 -10.95
C ARG A 317 3.60 -27.44 -10.62
N GLU A 318 3.32 -27.85 -9.39
CA GLU A 318 3.18 -29.25 -8.99
C GLU A 318 1.93 -29.94 -9.58
N CYS A 319 0.96 -29.19 -10.12
CA CYS A 319 -0.19 -29.79 -10.80
C CYS A 319 0.24 -30.45 -12.13
N PRO A 320 0.23 -31.80 -12.25
CA PRO A 320 0.75 -32.47 -13.44
C PRO A 320 -0.07 -32.19 -14.71
N TYR A 321 -1.33 -31.75 -14.55
CA TYR A 321 -2.24 -31.39 -15.64
C TYR A 321 -2.42 -29.88 -15.84
N LYS A 322 -1.72 -29.03 -15.07
CA LYS A 322 -1.84 -27.55 -15.11
C LYS A 322 -3.28 -27.02 -15.01
N SER A 323 -4.17 -27.77 -14.34
CA SER A 323 -5.57 -27.41 -14.11
C SER A 323 -5.77 -26.66 -12.78
N ALA A 324 -4.79 -26.68 -11.88
CA ALA A 324 -4.89 -26.03 -10.58
C ALA A 324 -5.06 -24.51 -10.68
N ILE A 325 -5.93 -23.97 -9.84
CA ILE A 325 -6.10 -22.54 -9.60
C ILE A 325 -6.56 -22.31 -8.15
N THR A 326 -6.10 -21.22 -7.56
CA THR A 326 -6.39 -20.79 -6.19
C THR A 326 -7.80 -20.23 -6.06
N TYR A 327 -8.55 -20.65 -5.05
CA TYR A 327 -9.87 -20.12 -4.73
C TYR A 327 -9.95 -19.66 -3.26
N PRO A 328 -9.98 -18.34 -2.98
CA PRO A 328 -10.14 -17.82 -1.62
C PRO A 328 -11.59 -17.99 -1.15
N MET A 329 -11.79 -18.66 0.00
CA MET A 329 -13.13 -18.87 0.56
C MET A 329 -13.61 -17.66 1.37
N THR A 330 -14.47 -16.84 0.76
CA THR A 330 -15.11 -15.69 1.41
C THR A 330 -15.98 -16.12 2.61
N GLY A 331 -15.87 -15.41 3.74
CA GLY A 331 -16.75 -15.58 4.91
C GLY A 331 -16.20 -16.46 6.04
N PHE A 332 -15.02 -17.05 5.88
CA PHE A 332 -14.23 -17.65 6.97
C PHE A 332 -13.03 -16.75 7.30
N LYS A 333 -12.21 -17.12 8.30
CA LYS A 333 -10.89 -16.48 8.55
C LYS A 333 -9.93 -16.91 7.43
N SER A 334 -10.10 -16.30 6.26
CA SER A 334 -9.96 -16.91 4.93
C SER A 334 -8.81 -17.91 4.73
N PRO A 335 -9.12 -19.21 4.64
CA PRO A 335 -8.29 -20.20 3.95
C PRO A 335 -8.62 -20.17 2.45
N THR A 336 -7.58 -20.07 1.63
CA THR A 336 -7.64 -20.42 0.21
C THR A 336 -7.59 -21.93 0.05
N ILE A 337 -8.21 -22.45 -0.99
CA ILE A 337 -8.13 -23.86 -1.39
C ILE A 337 -7.75 -23.97 -2.87
N PHE A 338 -7.29 -25.14 -3.30
CA PHE A 338 -7.07 -25.40 -4.71
C PHE A 338 -8.28 -26.06 -5.36
N ILE A 339 -8.65 -25.56 -6.52
CA ILE A 339 -9.68 -26.15 -7.39
C ILE A 339 -9.12 -26.40 -8.79
N CYS A 340 -9.78 -27.30 -9.53
CA CYS A 340 -9.43 -27.62 -10.91
C CYS A 340 -10.25 -26.75 -11.87
N ARG A 341 -9.57 -25.84 -12.59
CA ARG A 341 -10.13 -24.95 -13.63
C ARG A 341 -10.91 -25.72 -14.70
N HIS A 342 -10.50 -26.96 -14.98
CA HIS A 342 -11.21 -27.88 -15.87
C HIS A 342 -11.14 -29.33 -15.34
N THR A 343 -12.20 -30.09 -15.56
CA THR A 343 -12.36 -31.47 -15.07
C THR A 343 -11.50 -32.46 -15.88
N VAL A 344 -10.32 -32.78 -15.35
CA VAL A 344 -9.43 -33.81 -15.90
C VAL A 344 -9.85 -35.18 -15.35
N ARG A 345 -10.54 -35.99 -16.16
CA ARG A 345 -11.07 -37.31 -15.74
C ARG A 345 -10.01 -38.32 -15.31
N GLU A 346 -8.80 -38.18 -15.82
CA GLU A 346 -7.66 -39.06 -15.55
C GLU A 346 -6.85 -38.64 -14.31
N CYS A 347 -7.17 -37.48 -13.71
CA CYS A 347 -6.44 -36.97 -12.56
C CYS A 347 -6.87 -37.69 -11.26
N PRO A 348 -6.00 -38.46 -10.59
CA PRO A 348 -6.35 -39.15 -9.35
C PRO A 348 -6.54 -38.21 -8.15
N TYR A 349 -6.19 -36.93 -8.32
CA TYR A 349 -6.26 -35.89 -7.29
C TYR A 349 -7.49 -34.98 -7.41
N LEU A 350 -8.41 -35.29 -8.33
CA LEU A 350 -9.68 -34.57 -8.48
C LEU A 350 -10.67 -34.99 -7.38
N ASP A 351 -11.27 -34.04 -6.66
CA ASP A 351 -12.28 -34.37 -5.65
C ASP A 351 -13.59 -34.87 -6.30
N GLY A 352 -13.84 -36.18 -6.20
CA GLY A 352 -15.09 -36.82 -6.60
C GLY A 352 -16.25 -36.63 -5.61
N SER A 353 -16.03 -35.98 -4.46
CA SER A 353 -17.09 -35.71 -3.49
C SER A 353 -18.13 -34.71 -4.01
N ARG A 354 -19.27 -34.60 -3.32
CA ARG A 354 -20.30 -33.59 -3.64
C ARG A 354 -19.88 -32.15 -3.29
N SER A 355 -18.71 -31.95 -2.66
CA SER A 355 -18.23 -30.70 -2.02
C SER A 355 -17.65 -29.67 -3.00
N SER A 356 -18.29 -29.53 -4.16
CA SER A 356 -17.90 -28.61 -5.22
C SER A 356 -17.99 -27.14 -4.80
N VAL A 357 -17.03 -26.33 -5.22
CA VAL A 357 -17.15 -24.87 -5.21
C VAL A 357 -18.09 -24.46 -6.34
N ASN A 358 -19.22 -23.84 -5.99
CA ASN A 358 -20.17 -23.29 -6.95
C ASN A 358 -19.93 -21.78 -7.05
N LEU A 359 -19.41 -21.33 -8.19
CA LEU A 359 -19.10 -19.92 -8.43
C LEU A 359 -20.28 -19.24 -9.16
N VAL A 360 -20.84 -18.18 -8.55
CA VAL A 360 -22.08 -17.52 -9.02
C VAL A 360 -21.79 -16.25 -9.86
N ARG A 361 -20.59 -15.69 -9.74
CA ARG A 361 -20.08 -14.52 -10.48
C ARG A 361 -18.63 -14.79 -10.87
N PRO A 362 -18.11 -14.32 -12.02
CA PRO A 362 -16.73 -14.58 -12.42
C PRO A 362 -15.72 -14.05 -11.39
N GLN A 363 -14.60 -14.74 -11.22
CA GLN A 363 -13.57 -14.47 -10.21
C GLN A 363 -12.21 -15.03 -10.63
N GLY A 364 -11.24 -14.20 -10.99
CA GLY A 364 -10.01 -14.70 -11.62
C GLY A 364 -10.29 -15.29 -13.01
N ASP A 365 -9.51 -16.29 -13.42
CA ASP A 365 -9.75 -17.08 -14.63
C ASP A 365 -10.93 -18.08 -14.50
N LEU A 366 -11.89 -17.82 -13.60
CA LEU A 366 -13.04 -18.69 -13.33
C LEU A 366 -14.33 -18.02 -13.78
N GLU A 367 -15.00 -18.66 -14.73
CA GLU A 367 -16.38 -18.34 -15.13
C GLU A 367 -17.39 -18.84 -14.09
N PRO A 368 -18.63 -18.32 -14.07
CA PRO A 368 -19.71 -18.89 -13.26
C PRO A 368 -19.90 -20.38 -13.58
N GLY A 369 -19.77 -21.24 -12.57
CA GLY A 369 -19.61 -22.68 -12.82
C GLY A 369 -19.43 -23.53 -11.57
N ARG A 370 -19.23 -24.83 -11.80
CA ARG A 370 -19.07 -25.85 -10.75
C ARG A 370 -17.66 -26.43 -10.80
N TYR A 371 -16.90 -26.18 -9.74
CA TYR A 371 -15.48 -26.53 -9.64
C TYR A 371 -15.23 -27.59 -8.57
N HIS A 372 -14.30 -28.49 -8.87
CA HIS A 372 -13.88 -29.58 -7.98
C HIS A 372 -12.60 -29.20 -7.25
N ARG A 373 -12.47 -29.62 -5.99
CA ARG A 373 -11.26 -29.39 -5.18
C ARG A 373 -10.11 -30.26 -5.68
N CYS A 374 -8.88 -29.81 -5.47
CA CYS A 374 -7.67 -30.60 -5.72
C CYS A 374 -7.18 -31.23 -4.42
N ASN A 375 -7.29 -32.55 -4.32
CA ASN A 375 -6.94 -33.35 -3.15
C ASN A 375 -5.42 -33.59 -2.98
N LEU A 376 -4.60 -33.12 -3.92
CA LEU A 376 -3.14 -33.04 -3.77
C LEU A 376 -2.73 -31.71 -3.13
N LEU A 377 -3.04 -30.61 -3.83
CA LEU A 377 -2.54 -29.28 -3.49
C LEU A 377 -3.26 -28.64 -2.29
N THR A 378 -4.54 -28.97 -2.05
CA THR A 378 -5.28 -28.38 -0.90
C THR A 378 -4.73 -28.87 0.44
N PRO A 379 -4.43 -30.18 0.65
CA PRO A 379 -3.70 -30.64 1.82
C PRO A 379 -2.29 -30.04 1.96
N GLN A 380 -1.52 -29.89 0.88
CA GLN A 380 -0.21 -29.23 0.94
C GLN A 380 -0.33 -27.77 1.40
N LEU A 381 -1.31 -27.03 0.88
CA LEU A 381 -1.60 -25.67 1.31
C LEU A 381 -2.06 -25.59 2.78
N HIS A 382 -2.76 -26.61 3.28
CA HIS A 382 -3.08 -26.72 4.72
C HIS A 382 -1.85 -26.99 5.59
N ILE A 383 -0.91 -27.84 5.15
CA ILE A 383 0.37 -28.06 5.86
C ILE A 383 1.20 -26.78 5.90
N PHE A 384 1.21 -26.00 4.81
CA PHE A 384 1.80 -24.65 4.81
C PHE A 384 1.10 -23.73 5.82
N TYR A 385 -0.24 -23.68 5.80
CA TYR A 385 -1.00 -22.87 6.75
C TYR A 385 -0.72 -23.23 8.21
N GLU A 386 -0.69 -24.52 8.57
CA GLU A 386 -0.42 -24.98 9.94
C GLU A 386 1.00 -24.61 10.40
N LYS A 387 1.99 -24.71 9.50
CA LYS A 387 3.39 -24.40 9.80
C LYS A 387 3.65 -22.91 10.06
N TYR A 388 2.92 -22.02 9.38
CA TYR A 388 3.08 -20.57 9.44
C TYR A 388 1.89 -19.87 10.13
N TYR A 389 1.05 -20.61 10.85
CA TYR A 389 -0.27 -20.14 11.27
C TYR A 389 -0.24 -18.94 12.21
N GLU A 390 0.66 -18.94 13.19
CA GLU A 390 0.77 -17.85 14.17
C GLU A 390 1.29 -16.56 13.52
N GLU A 391 2.29 -16.66 12.62
CA GLU A 391 2.81 -15.52 11.84
C GLU A 391 1.72 -14.92 10.91
N ILE A 392 0.83 -15.77 10.37
CA ILE A 392 -0.33 -15.39 9.56
C ILE A 392 -1.49 -14.81 10.42
N LYS A 393 -1.48 -15.03 11.75
CA LYS A 393 -2.58 -14.74 12.67
C LYS A 393 -2.34 -13.53 13.58
N ASP A 394 -1.12 -13.34 14.07
CA ASP A 394 -0.78 -12.28 15.04
C ASP A 394 -0.75 -10.87 14.42
N SER A 395 -0.92 -10.77 13.09
CA SER A 395 -1.21 -9.52 12.37
C SER A 395 -2.67 -9.02 12.54
N ASN A 396 -3.41 -9.55 13.51
CA ASN A 396 -4.73 -9.06 13.92
C ASN A 396 -4.72 -8.77 15.44
N PRO A 397 -4.96 -7.52 15.89
CA PRO A 397 -5.48 -7.30 17.23
C PRO A 397 -6.84 -8.02 17.36
N PRO A 398 -7.15 -8.65 18.50
CA PRO A 398 -8.54 -8.96 18.84
C PRO A 398 -9.34 -7.67 19.10
N ASP A 399 -10.66 -7.73 18.88
CA ASP A 399 -11.61 -6.61 18.95
C ASP A 399 -11.66 -5.89 20.33
#